data_AF-A0A9Y2ERP1-F1
#
_entry.id   AF-A0A9Y2ERP1-F1
#
_cell.length_a   1.000
_cell.length_b   1.000
_cell.length_c   1.000
_cell.angle_alpha   90.00
_cell.angle_beta   90.00
_cell.angle_gamma   90.00
#
_symmetry.space_group_name_H-M   'P 1'
#
loop_
_entity.id
_entity.type
_entity.pdbx_description
1 polymer ?
#
loop_
_entity_poly.entity_id
_entity_poly.type
_entity_poly.pdbx_seq_one_letter_code
_entity_poly.pdbx_strand_id
1 'polypeptide(L)' 'MQGIVEPGEAIRRARREAGLTQKDLADLSGVSERTVRAIETGRGNPTVAALVATAGVLGLRVSVA' A
#
# COMPACT_ATOMS: atom_id res chain seq x y z
N MET A 1 -18.37 9.12 0.53
CA MET A 1 -17.54 9.64 1.62
C MET A 1 -16.08 9.40 1.26
N GLN A 2 -15.36 10.42 0.77
CA GLN A 2 -13.91 10.35 0.63
C GLN A 2 -13.32 11.00 1.88
N GLY A 3 -12.95 10.17 2.86
CA GLY A 3 -12.19 10.63 4.02
C GLY A 3 -10.71 10.61 3.67
N ILE A 4 -9.97 11.63 4.11
CA ILE A 4 -8.51 11.59 4.11
C ILE A 4 -8.13 10.53 5.15
N VAL A 5 -7.48 9.46 4.69
CA VAL A 5 -7.00 8.36 5.52
C VAL A 5 -5.51 8.24 5.35
N GLU A 6 -4.83 7.75 6.39
CA GLU A 6 -3.40 7.45 6.31
C GLU A 6 -3.15 6.42 5.18
N PRO A 7 -2.22 6.68 4.24
CA PRO A 7 -2.02 5.81 3.07
C PRO A 7 -1.75 4.36 3.44
N GLY A 8 -0.96 4.13 4.50
CA GLY A 8 -0.64 2.78 5.00
C GLY A 8 -1.87 2.02 5.47
N GLU A 9 -2.82 2.70 6.12
CA GLU A 9 -4.05 2.08 6.59
C GLU A 9 -4.97 1.72 5.42
N ALA A 10 -5.10 2.60 4.43
CA ALA A 10 -5.87 2.35 3.22
C ALA A 10 -5.35 1.13 2.45
N ILE A 11 -4.03 1.04 2.27
CA ILE A 11 -3.37 -0.09 1.61
C ILE A 11 -3.59 -1.38 2.40
N ARG A 12 -3.39 -1.36 3.72
CA ARG A 12 -3.58 -2.54 4.57
C ARG A 12 -5.01 -3.07 4.51
N ARG A 13 -6.00 -2.18 4.53
CA ARG A 13 -7.42 -2.53 4.44
C ARG A 13 -7.74 -3.16 3.08
N ALA A 14 -7.39 -2.48 1.99
CA ALA A 14 -7.66 -2.97 0.63
C ALA A 14 -6.95 -4.31 0.36
N ARG A 15 -5.72 -4.50 0.85
CA ARG A 15 -5.01 -5.79 0.75
C ARG A 15 -5.79 -6.92 1.42
N ARG A 16 -6.31 -6.67 2.63
CA ARG A 16 -7.08 -7.68 3.39
C ARG A 16 -8.41 -8.00 2.71
N GLU A 17 -9.08 -6.99 2.17
CA GLU A 17 -10.32 -7.17 1.39
C GLU A 17 -10.08 -8.00 0.12
N ALA A 18 -8.91 -7.84 -0.51
CA ALA A 18 -8.46 -8.65 -1.64
C ALA A 18 -7.97 -10.07 -1.26
N GLY A 19 -7.93 -10.42 0.03
CA GLY A 19 -7.47 -11.74 0.49
C GLY A 19 -5.96 -11.99 0.34
N LEU A 20 -5.17 -10.94 0.15
CA LEU A 20 -3.72 -11.05 -0.12
C LEU A 20 -2.90 -11.01 1.17
N THR A 21 -1.81 -11.78 1.23
CA THR A 21 -0.76 -11.62 2.25
C THR A 21 0.13 -10.42 1.91
N GLN A 22 0.97 -9.96 2.87
CA GLN A 22 1.95 -8.89 2.60
C GLN A 22 2.96 -9.32 1.53
N LYS A 23 3.31 -10.61 1.51
CA LYS A 23 4.16 -11.20 0.49
C LYS A 23 3.50 -11.19 -0.89
N ASP A 24 2.22 -11.58 -0.99
CA ASP A 24 1.52 -11.57 -2.29
C ASP A 24 1.45 -10.14 -2.86
N LEU A 25 1.14 -9.15 -2.02
CA LEU A 25 1.11 -7.76 -2.46
C LEU A 25 2.50 -7.28 -2.89
N ALA A 26 3.55 -7.66 -2.17
CA ALA A 26 4.93 -7.34 -2.53
C ALA A 26 5.31 -7.91 -3.90
N ASP A 27 5.02 -9.20 -4.11
CA ASP A 27 5.30 -9.92 -5.35
C ASP A 27 4.51 -9.30 -6.53
N LEU A 28 3.24 -8.93 -6.32
CA LEU A 28 2.40 -8.27 -7.35
C LEU A 28 2.83 -6.83 -7.66
N SER A 29 3.32 -6.09 -6.67
CA SER A 29 3.70 -4.68 -6.83
C SER A 29 5.18 -4.48 -7.18
N GLY A 30 5.97 -5.56 -7.24
CA GLY A 30 7.39 -5.50 -7.57
C GLY A 30 8.24 -4.81 -6.50
N VAL A 31 7.80 -4.80 -5.24
CA VAL A 31 8.58 -4.27 -4.11
C VAL A 31 8.88 -5.38 -3.10
N SER A 32 9.72 -5.10 -2.12
CA SER A 32 9.99 -6.08 -1.05
C SER A 32 8.83 -6.19 -0.06
N GLU A 33 8.63 -7.36 0.54
CA GLU A 33 7.67 -7.54 1.65
C GLU A 33 7.96 -6.59 2.83
N ARG A 34 9.25 -6.30 3.08
CA ARG A 34 9.67 -5.28 4.05
C ARG A 34 9.13 -3.89 3.69
N THR A 35 9.12 -3.53 2.41
CA THR A 35 8.56 -2.26 1.92
C THR A 35 7.05 -2.22 2.15
N VAL A 36 6.32 -3.28 1.80
CA VAL A 36 4.87 -3.38 2.08
C VAL A 36 4.59 -3.24 3.57
N ARG A 37 5.32 -3.95 4.43
CA ARG A 37 5.18 -3.83 5.88
C ARG A 37 5.46 -2.41 6.38
N ALA A 38 6.51 -1.77 5.87
CA ALA A 38 6.87 -0.39 6.24
C ALA A 38 5.76 0.60 5.88
N ILE A 39 5.20 0.47 4.67
CA ILE A 39 4.04 1.25 4.21
C ILE A 39 2.85 1.03 5.15
N GLU A 40 2.43 -0.22 5.38
CA GLU A 40 1.22 -0.54 6.17
C GLU A 40 1.30 -0.18 7.64
N THR A 41 2.50 -0.02 8.18
CA THR A 41 2.73 0.35 9.58
C THR A 41 3.04 1.83 9.76
N GLY A 42 3.18 2.59 8.67
CA GLY A 42 3.70 3.96 8.70
C GLY A 42 5.13 4.05 9.23
N ARG A 43 5.85 2.92 9.33
CA ARG A 43 7.21 2.86 9.87
C ARG A 43 8.21 2.71 8.72
N GLY A 44 8.78 3.82 8.31
CA GLY A 44 9.84 3.88 7.30
C GLY A 44 9.71 5.12 6.42
N ASN A 45 10.52 5.18 5.37
CA ASN A 45 10.46 6.22 4.35
C ASN A 45 10.34 5.56 2.96
N PRO A 46 9.17 4.95 2.64
CA PRO A 46 8.95 4.39 1.31
C PRO A 46 9.00 5.50 0.26
N THR A 47 9.54 5.18 -0.91
CA THR A 47 9.47 6.12 -2.04
C THR A 47 8.03 6.29 -2.48
N VAL A 48 7.71 7.45 -3.07
CA VAL A 48 6.39 7.66 -3.70
C VAL A 48 6.13 6.59 -4.77
N ALA A 49 7.14 6.18 -5.52
CA ALA A 49 7.04 5.11 -6.51
C ALA A 49 6.60 3.77 -5.87
N ALA A 50 7.20 3.39 -4.74
CA ALA A 50 6.80 2.17 -4.03
C ALA A 50 5.36 2.28 -3.50
N LEU A 51 4.99 3.44 -2.93
CA LEU A 51 3.62 3.67 -2.44
C LEU A 51 2.59 3.54 -3.58
N VAL A 52 2.85 4.19 -4.72
CA VAL A 52 1.99 4.15 -5.90
C VAL A 52 1.91 2.76 -6.52
N ALA A 53 3.02 2.04 -6.64
CA ALA A 53 3.03 0.67 -7.15
C ALA A 53 2.16 -0.26 -6.27
N THR A 54 2.31 -0.15 -4.96
CA THR A 54 1.54 -0.94 -3.99
C THR A 54 0.05 -0.59 -4.02
N ALA A 55 -0.28 0.70 -4.09
CA ALA A 55 -1.64 1.19 -4.21
C ALA A 55 -2.32 0.77 -5.54
N GLY A 56 -1.57 0.82 -6.64
CA GLY A 56 -2.06 0.50 -7.98
C GLY A 56 -2.52 -0.95 -8.13
N VAL A 57 -1.79 -1.90 -7.54
CA VAL A 57 -2.20 -3.33 -7.50
C VAL A 57 -3.56 -3.50 -6.82
N LEU A 58 -3.87 -2.66 -5.84
CA LEU A 58 -5.11 -2.71 -5.06
C LEU A 58 -6.23 -1.85 -5.69
N GLY A 59 -6.01 -1.26 -6.87
CA GLY A 59 -6.99 -0.37 -7.52
C GLY A 59 -7.17 0.98 -6.82
N LEU A 60 -6.26 1.35 -5.91
CA LEU A 60 -6.30 2.62 -5.20
C LEU A 60 -5.64 3.73 -6.03
N ARG A 61 -6.18 4.95 -5.93
CA ARG A 61 -5.57 6.17 -6.48
C ARG A 61 -4.96 7.01 -5.37
N VAL A 62 -3.71 7.44 -5.59
CA VAL A 62 -3.01 8.37 -4.71
C VAL A 62 -3.16 9.79 -5.28
N SER A 63 -3.55 10.74 -4.44
CA SER A 63 -3.70 12.15 -4.78
C SER A 63 -2.99 13.00 -3.73
N VAL A 64 -2.35 14.09 -4.17
CA VAL A 64 -1.72 15.09 -3.31
C VAL A 64 -2.55 16.36 -3.42
N ALA A 65 -2.83 17.01 -2.29
CA ALA A 65 -3.57 18.27 -2.20
C ALA A 65 -2.61 19.45 -2.02
#